data_AF-I4HIY1-F1
#
_entry.id   AF-I4HIY1-F1
#
_cell.length_a   1.000
_cell.length_b   1.000
_cell.length_c   1.000
_cell.angle_alpha   90.00
_cell.angle_beta   90.00
_cell.angle_gamma   90.00
#
_symmetry.space_group_name_H-M   'P 1'
#
loop_
_entity.id
_entity.type
_entity.pdbx_description
1 polymer ?
#
loop_
_entity_poly.entity_id
_entity_poly.type
_entity_poly.pdbx_seq_one_letter_code
_entity_poly.pdbx_strand_id
1 'polypeptide(L)'
;MMSKERLFIDTAFIQAVLNKQDQYHAQALKLLPKVKNALEVWTTEAVLMEVGNALSTFNRQKATNFIKQCYHTQNMRVVNISPQLFHQGLTLYESRLDKNWGLVDCISFVVMEQ
;
A
#
# COMPACT_ATOMS: atom_id res chain seq x y z
N MET A 1 -14.14 14.24 14.20
CA MET A 1 -14.90 14.01 12.95
C MET A 1 -13.97 13.36 11.95
N MET A 2 -14.43 12.36 11.19
CA MET A 2 -13.63 11.80 10.08
C MET A 2 -13.43 12.89 9.02
N SER A 3 -12.23 12.97 8.44
CA SER A 3 -11.94 13.86 7.32
C SER A 3 -12.67 13.36 6.07
N LYS A 4 -12.87 14.23 5.07
CA LYS A 4 -13.43 13.84 3.76
C LYS A 4 -12.38 13.28 2.79
N GLU A 5 -11.14 13.10 3.24
CA GLU A 5 -10.05 12.68 2.37
C GLU A 5 -10.16 11.20 2.03
N ARG A 6 -9.87 10.89 0.77
CA ARG A 6 -9.58 9.54 0.29
C ARG A 6 -8.08 9.45 0.08
N LEU A 7 -7.45 8.45 0.68
CA LEU A 7 -6.00 8.25 0.61
C LEU A 7 -5.69 6.90 -0.02
N PHE A 8 -4.56 6.81 -0.71
CA PHE A 8 -3.95 5.56 -1.08
C PHE A 8 -2.66 5.40 -0.26
N ILE A 9 -2.40 4.22 0.31
CA ILE A 9 -1.15 3.93 1.00
C ILE A 9 -0.35 2.88 0.22
N ASP A 10 0.93 3.17 0.04
CA ASP A 10 1.88 2.34 -0.68
C ASP A 10 2.74 1.49 0.26
N THR A 11 3.60 0.68 -0.34
CA THR A 11 4.53 -0.20 0.38
C THR A 11 5.49 0.59 1.25
N ALA A 12 6.01 1.72 0.77
CA ALA A 12 7.00 2.53 1.49
C ALA A 12 6.43 3.08 2.80
N PHE A 13 5.21 3.64 2.76
CA PHE A 13 4.52 4.10 3.96
C PHE A 13 4.29 2.96 4.95
N ILE A 14 3.78 1.82 4.47
CA ILE A 14 3.48 0.68 5.35
C ILE A 14 4.77 0.14 5.98
N GLN A 15 5.84 -0.03 5.21
CA GLN A 15 7.14 -0.46 5.72
C GLN A 15 7.67 0.50 6.77
N ALA A 16 7.61 1.81 6.49
CA ALA A 16 8.03 2.83 7.45
C ALA A 16 7.22 2.78 8.75
N VAL A 17 5.91 2.51 8.71
CA VAL A 17 5.10 2.32 9.94
C VAL A 17 5.50 1.04 10.69
N LEU A 18 5.77 -0.05 9.97
CA LEU A 18 6.02 -1.37 10.57
C LEU A 18 7.47 -1.59 11.00
N ASN A 19 8.45 -0.92 10.40
CA ASN A 19 9.86 -1.08 10.71
C ASN A 19 10.39 0.15 11.47
N LYS A 20 10.73 -0.04 12.75
CA LYS A 20 11.29 1.04 13.59
C LYS A 20 12.67 1.52 13.15
N GLN A 21 13.39 0.70 12.38
CA GLN A 21 14.71 1.01 11.85
C GLN A 21 14.64 1.70 10.48
N ASP A 22 13.43 1.84 9.91
CA ASP A 22 13.25 2.55 8.66
C ASP A 22 13.55 4.04 8.84
N GLN A 23 14.29 4.63 7.90
CA GLN A 23 14.67 6.05 7.93
C GLN A 23 13.45 6.99 7.94
N TYR A 24 12.31 6.54 7.41
CA TYR A 24 11.07 7.30 7.35
C TYR A 24 10.09 6.97 8.49
N HIS A 25 10.48 6.13 9.46
CA HIS A 25 9.59 5.69 10.54
C HIS A 25 8.94 6.86 11.27
N ALA A 26 9.73 7.87 11.63
CA ALA A 26 9.24 9.04 12.36
C ALA A 26 8.26 9.88 11.52
N GLN A 27 8.52 10.05 10.22
CA GLN A 27 7.63 10.78 9.31
C GLN A 27 6.31 10.01 9.10
N ALA A 28 6.39 8.70 8.89
CA ALA A 28 5.23 7.85 8.70
C ALA A 28 4.30 7.86 9.92
N LEU A 29 4.86 7.81 11.15
CA LEU A 29 4.07 7.94 12.38
C LEU A 29 3.37 9.29 12.52
N LYS A 30 3.95 10.39 12.00
CA LYS A 30 3.29 11.71 11.98
C LYS A 30 2.10 11.77 11.02
N LEU A 31 2.13 10.99 9.94
CA LEU A 31 1.03 10.89 8.97
C LEU A 31 -0.06 9.90 9.41
N LEU A 32 0.25 8.99 10.33
CA LEU A 32 -0.67 7.93 10.76
C LEU A 32 -2.02 8.45 11.31
N PRO A 33 -2.10 9.56 12.08
CA PRO A 33 -3.39 10.13 12.48
C PRO A 33 -4.22 10.60 11.29
N LYS A 34 -3.60 11.12 10.23
CA LYS A 34 -4.30 11.51 9.00
C LYS A 34 -4.92 10.30 8.33
N VAL A 35 -4.15 9.21 8.19
CA VAL A 35 -4.62 7.94 7.62
C VAL A 35 -5.78 7.34 8.44
N LYS A 36 -5.66 7.33 9.76
CA LYS A 36 -6.73 6.80 10.65
C LYS A 36 -8.03 7.61 10.58
N ASN A 37 -7.94 8.91 10.33
CA ASN A 37 -9.11 9.79 10.31
C ASN A 37 -9.68 10.00 8.90
N ALA A 38 -9.04 9.50 7.85
CA ALA A 38 -9.52 9.60 6.47
C ALA A 38 -10.85 8.85 6.29
N LEU A 39 -11.68 9.35 5.37
CA LEU A 39 -12.96 8.75 5.00
C LEU A 39 -12.74 7.33 4.47
N GLU A 40 -11.79 7.20 3.54
CA GLU A 40 -11.37 5.93 2.96
C GLU A 40 -9.86 5.92 2.77
N VAL A 41 -9.26 4.77 3.06
CA VAL A 41 -7.87 4.46 2.80
C VAL A 41 -7.84 3.24 1.91
N TRP A 42 -7.17 3.37 0.77
CA TRP A 42 -7.08 2.34 -0.25
C TRP A 42 -5.66 1.78 -0.29
N THR A 43 -5.56 0.49 -0.60
CA THR A 43 -4.32 -0.18 -0.96
C THR A 43 -4.65 -1.37 -1.86
N THR A 44 -3.64 -2.04 -2.39
CA THR A 44 -3.83 -3.22 -3.27
C THR A 44 -3.20 -4.46 -2.65
N GLU A 45 -3.68 -5.64 -3.04
CA GLU A 45 -2.98 -6.88 -2.70
C GLU A 45 -1.53 -6.91 -3.25
N ALA A 46 -1.21 -6.16 -4.31
CA ALA A 46 0.15 -6.03 -4.83
C ALA A 46 1.08 -5.39 -3.80
N VAL A 47 0.62 -4.27 -3.22
CA VAL A 47 1.31 -3.59 -2.12
C VAL A 47 1.45 -4.51 -0.91
N LEU A 48 0.40 -5.24 -0.53
CA LEU A 48 0.45 -6.16 0.61
C LEU A 48 1.42 -7.33 0.38
N MET A 49 1.52 -7.86 -0.85
CA MET A 49 2.51 -8.86 -1.22
C MET A 49 3.93 -8.31 -1.11
N GLU A 50 4.17 -7.09 -1.60
CA GLU A 50 5.48 -6.45 -1.52
C GLU A 50 5.90 -6.17 -0.06
N VAL A 51 4.97 -5.72 0.79
CA VAL A 51 5.18 -5.58 2.24
C VAL A 51 5.52 -6.92 2.89
N GLY A 52 4.80 -7.98 2.53
CA GLY A 52 5.05 -9.34 3.02
C GLY A 52 6.46 -9.84 2.65
N ASN A 53 6.87 -9.60 1.42
CA ASN A 53 8.21 -9.95 0.92
C ASN A 53 9.30 -9.15 1.63
N ALA A 54 9.13 -7.82 1.74
CA ALA A 54 10.11 -6.94 2.37
C ALA A 54 10.34 -7.24 3.87
N LEU A 55 9.28 -7.64 4.58
CA LEU A 55 9.36 -7.98 6.01
C LEU A 55 9.61 -9.48 6.28
N SER A 56 9.79 -10.29 5.24
CA SER A 56 9.87 -11.75 5.33
C SER A 56 11.06 -12.25 6.17
N THR A 57 12.16 -11.50 6.21
CA THR A 57 13.37 -11.84 6.99
C THR A 57 13.41 -11.16 8.35
N PHE A 58 12.60 -10.12 8.56
CA PHE A 58 12.64 -9.29 9.76
C PHE A 58 11.53 -9.65 10.76
N ASN A 59 10.27 -9.69 10.30
CA ASN A 59 9.14 -9.91 11.21
C ASN A 59 7.87 -10.37 10.47
N ARG A 60 7.84 -11.65 10.07
CA ARG A 60 6.69 -12.29 9.38
C ARG A 60 5.39 -12.19 10.18
N GLN A 61 5.46 -12.31 11.50
CA GLN A 61 4.27 -12.21 12.35
C GLN A 61 3.66 -10.81 12.29
N LYS A 62 4.49 -9.76 12.32
CA LYS A 62 4.03 -8.38 12.21
C LYS A 62 3.42 -8.11 10.83
N ALA A 63 4.06 -8.57 9.77
CA ALA A 63 3.53 -8.44 8.41
C ALA A 63 2.16 -9.13 8.25
N THR A 64 2.05 -10.39 8.67
CA THR A 64 0.79 -11.16 8.56
C THR A 64 -0.32 -10.58 9.42
N ASN A 65 -0.02 -10.11 10.64
CA ASN A 65 -1.01 -9.43 11.49
C ASN A 65 -1.50 -8.13 10.84
N PHE A 66 -0.59 -7.32 10.30
CA PHE A 66 -0.95 -6.08 9.60
C PHE A 66 -1.83 -6.35 8.37
N ILE A 67 -1.43 -7.30 7.53
CA ILE A 67 -2.20 -7.68 6.32
C ILE A 67 -3.62 -8.11 6.71
N LYS A 68 -3.77 -9.00 7.70
CA LYS A 68 -5.10 -9.41 8.20
C LYS A 68 -5.92 -8.23 8.72
N GLN A 69 -5.28 -7.31 9.46
CA GLN A 69 -5.95 -6.11 9.97
C GLN A 69 -6.45 -5.19 8.86
N CYS A 70 -5.76 -5.12 7.71
CA CYS A 70 -6.21 -4.30 6.58
C CYS A 70 -7.62 -4.70 6.12
N TYR A 71 -7.93 -6.00 6.08
CA TYR A 71 -9.26 -6.48 5.68
C TYR A 71 -10.36 -6.27 6.75
N HIS A 72 -9.98 -6.02 8.00
CA HIS A 72 -10.93 -5.81 9.11
C HIS A 72 -11.04 -4.34 9.55
N THR A 73 -10.21 -3.45 9.00
CA THR A 73 -10.21 -2.03 9.38
C THR A 73 -11.31 -1.29 8.63
N GLN A 74 -12.21 -0.63 9.37
CA GLN A 74 -13.47 -0.07 8.83
C GLN A 74 -13.27 0.91 7.67
N ASN A 75 -12.27 1.80 7.75
CA ASN A 75 -11.98 2.78 6.70
C ASN A 75 -10.95 2.28 5.66
N MET A 76 -10.48 1.03 5.78
CA MET A 76 -9.55 0.43 4.83
C MET A 76 -10.31 -0.29 3.70
N ARG A 77 -9.80 -0.15 2.48
CA ARG A 77 -10.28 -0.80 1.27
C ARG A 77 -9.10 -1.47 0.58
N VAL A 78 -9.09 -2.79 0.60
CA VAL A 78 -8.07 -3.58 -0.10
C VAL A 78 -8.63 -3.99 -1.45
N VAL A 79 -7.98 -3.53 -2.52
CA VAL A 79 -8.34 -3.92 -3.89
C VAL A 79 -7.65 -5.24 -4.22
N ASN A 80 -8.45 -6.26 -4.56
CA ASN A 80 -7.93 -7.54 -4.99
C ASN A 80 -7.24 -7.43 -6.36
N ILE A 81 -6.16 -8.19 -6.57
CA ILE A 81 -5.58 -8.29 -7.91
C ILE A 81 -6.41 -9.26 -8.75
N SER A 82 -7.18 -8.72 -9.70
CA SER A 82 -7.77 -9.51 -10.78
C SER A 82 -6.76 -9.71 -11.92
N PRO A 83 -6.95 -10.74 -12.79
CA PRO A 83 -6.15 -10.88 -14.00
C PRO A 83 -6.16 -9.62 -14.87
N GLN A 84 -7.31 -8.95 -14.98
CA GLN A 84 -7.47 -7.72 -15.74
C GLN A 84 -6.62 -6.59 -15.16
N LEU A 85 -6.69 -6.39 -13.83
CA LEU A 85 -5.90 -5.37 -13.15
C LEU A 85 -4.40 -5.63 -13.29
N PHE A 86 -3.99 -6.90 -13.18
CA PHE A 86 -2.60 -7.29 -13.40
C PHE A 86 -2.13 -6.95 -14.82
N HIS A 87 -2.92 -7.29 -15.85
CA HIS A 87 -2.58 -6.98 -17.25
C HIS A 87 -2.54 -5.49 -17.54
N GLN A 88 -3.46 -4.70 -16.96
CA GLN A 88 -3.43 -3.24 -17.09
C GLN A 88 -2.17 -2.66 -16.44
N GLY A 89 -1.83 -3.10 -15.22
CA GLY A 89 -0.60 -2.70 -14.54
C GLY A 89 0.64 -3.06 -15.32
N LEU A 90 0.69 -4.26 -15.92
CA LEU A 90 1.78 -4.72 -16.77
C LEU A 90 1.91 -3.88 -18.04
N THR A 91 0.78 -3.56 -18.69
CA THR A 91 0.75 -2.68 -19.87
C THR A 91 1.29 -1.29 -19.54
N LEU A 92 0.90 -0.72 -18.38
CA LEU A 92 1.42 0.56 -17.94
C LEU A 92 2.93 0.49 -17.66
N TYR A 93 3.39 -0.56 -16.97
CA TYR A 93 4.80 -0.80 -16.68
C TYR A 93 5.65 -0.85 -17.95
N GLU A 94 5.23 -1.62 -18.95
CA GLU A 94 5.90 -1.70 -20.27
C GLU A 94 5.94 -0.34 -20.98
N SER A 95 4.91 0.49 -20.82
CA SER A 95 4.81 1.79 -21.48
C SER A 95 5.61 2.93 -20.82
N ARG A 96 6.21 2.69 -19.65
CA ARG A 96 6.88 3.73 -18.82
C ARG A 96 8.36 3.45 -18.62
N LEU A 97 9.06 3.19 -19.72
CA LEU A 97 10.52 3.03 -19.73
C LEU A 97 11.27 4.31 -19.33
N ASP A 98 10.61 5.46 -19.31
CA ASP A 98 11.15 6.74 -18.85
C ASP A 98 11.14 6.87 -17.31
N LYS A 99 10.53 5.92 -16.59
CA LYS A 99 10.38 5.93 -15.13
C LYS A 99 11.00 4.68 -14.51
N ASN A 100 11.47 4.82 -13.27
CA ASN A 100 11.92 3.70 -12.44
C ASN A 100 10.78 3.14 -11.58
N TRP A 101 9.56 3.08 -12.11
CA TRP A 101 8.40 2.55 -11.39
C TRP A 101 8.45 1.03 -11.35
N GLY A 102 8.12 0.42 -10.21
CA GLY A 102 7.88 -1.01 -10.12
C GLY A 102 6.52 -1.42 -10.69
N LEU A 103 6.31 -2.71 -10.90
CA LEU A 103 5.01 -3.23 -11.32
C LEU A 103 3.92 -2.98 -10.25
N VAL A 104 4.29 -3.01 -8.97
CA VAL A 104 3.39 -2.70 -7.84
C VAL A 104 2.93 -1.24 -7.90
N ASP A 105 3.83 -0.31 -8.24
CA ASP A 105 3.50 1.11 -8.45
C ASP A 105 2.52 1.26 -9.61
N CYS A 106 2.79 0.60 -10.73
CA CYS A 106 1.93 0.66 -11.91
C CYS A 106 0.52 0.12 -11.64
N ILE A 107 0.39 -1.00 -10.92
CA ILE A 107 -0.91 -1.52 -10.47
C ILE A 107 -1.61 -0.50 -9.56
N SER A 108 -0.86 0.15 -8.66
CA SER A 108 -1.41 1.18 -7.77
C SER A 108 -1.94 2.38 -8.56
N PHE A 109 -1.21 2.85 -9.58
CA PHE A 109 -1.66 3.95 -10.45
C PHE A 109 -2.91 3.58 -11.24
N VAL A 110 -2.98 2.37 -11.80
CA VAL A 110 -4.20 1.90 -12.49
C VAL A 110 -5.42 1.90 -11.55
N VAL A 111 -5.24 1.55 -10.28
CA VAL A 111 -6.33 1.62 -9.28
C VAL A 111 -6.69 3.07 -8.94
N MET A 112 -5.71 3.97 -8.84
CA MET A 112 -5.94 5.37 -8.49
C MET A 112 -6.64 6.18 -9.61
N GLU A 113 -6.59 5.72 -10.86
CA GLU A 113 -7.24 6.36 -12.01
C GLU A 113 -8.70 5.90 -12.24
N GLN A 114 -9.20 4.94 -11.46
CA GLN A 114 -10.59 4.43 -11.51
C GLN A 114 -11.51 5.17 -10.53
#